data_AF-A0A7C4GBR4-F1
#
_entry.id   AF-A0A7C4GBR4-F1
#
_cell.length_a   1.000
_cell.length_b   1.000
_cell.length_c   1.000
_cell.angle_alpha   90.00
_cell.angle_beta   90.00
_cell.angle_gamma   90.00
#
_symmetry.space_group_name_H-M   'P 1'
#
loop_
_entity.id
_entity.type
_entity.pdbx_description
1 polymer ?
#
loop_
_entity_poly.entity_id
_entity_poly.type
_entity_poly.pdbx_seq_one_letter_code
_entity_poly.pdbx_strand_id
1 'polypeptide(L)'
;KDLGGIIIAAHIFRSSGIGERIYNLKNYFDALEIYPFKTSLDIFPLKIPLIAGSDAHTPWTIGFACTFIHEAKSNIDDIIECIVKGKAIPIIRKSYYLRKILDSPHLLKFFVKRISPRF
;
A
#
# COMPACT_ATOMS: atom_id res chain seq x y z
N LYS A 1 12.00 11.91 -7.79
CA LYS A 1 11.19 13.14 -7.66
C LYS A 1 11.33 14.04 -8.89
N ASP A 2 12.48 14.02 -9.55
CA ASP A 2 12.80 14.81 -10.76
C ASP A 2 11.88 14.56 -11.97
N LEU A 3 11.06 13.52 -11.95
CA LEU A 3 10.05 13.20 -12.97
C LEU A 3 8.62 13.62 -12.56
N GLY A 4 8.47 14.46 -11.53
CA GLY A 4 7.16 14.90 -11.01
C GLY A 4 6.40 13.85 -10.18
N GLY A 5 7.03 12.70 -9.90
CA GLY A 5 6.45 11.63 -9.08
C GLY A 5 6.82 11.69 -7.60
N ILE A 6 6.05 10.97 -6.78
CA ILE A 6 6.29 10.79 -5.34
C ILE A 6 6.87 9.41 -5.02
N ILE A 7 7.54 9.30 -3.88
CA ILE A 7 8.13 8.06 -3.38
C ILE A 7 7.34 7.57 -2.17
N ILE A 8 6.71 6.41 -2.30
CA ILE A 8 5.90 5.79 -1.26
C ILE A 8 6.63 4.54 -0.75
N ALA A 9 6.77 4.41 0.57
CA ALA A 9 7.20 3.15 1.17
C ALA A 9 6.01 2.17 1.20
N ALA A 10 6.03 1.16 0.32
CA ALA A 10 4.94 0.20 0.21
C ALA A 10 4.84 -0.72 1.45
N HIS A 11 3.59 -0.97 1.86
CA HIS A 11 3.17 -1.96 2.87
C HIS A 11 4.18 -2.21 4.00
N ILE A 12 4.54 -1.16 4.73
CA ILE A 12 5.76 -1.09 5.56
C ILE A 12 5.83 -2.13 6.68
N PHE A 13 4.68 -2.66 7.13
CA PHE A 13 4.58 -3.65 8.21
C PHE A 13 4.62 -5.12 7.72
N ARG A 14 4.73 -5.36 6.39
CA ARG A 14 4.97 -6.71 5.86
C ARG A 14 6.38 -7.17 6.18
N SER A 15 6.60 -8.49 6.23
CA SER A 15 7.95 -9.06 6.33
C SER A 15 8.85 -8.67 5.14
N SER A 16 8.26 -8.41 3.98
CA SER A 16 8.91 -7.86 2.80
C SER A 16 8.91 -6.33 2.73
N GLY A 17 8.34 -5.66 3.74
CA GLY A 17 8.29 -4.20 3.85
C GLY A 17 9.57 -3.63 4.44
N ILE A 18 9.67 -2.31 4.45
CA ILE A 18 10.87 -1.60 4.93
C ILE A 18 11.05 -1.70 6.47
N GLY A 19 9.97 -1.91 7.22
CA GLY A 19 10.00 -2.05 8.68
C GLY A 19 10.73 -0.88 9.37
N GLU A 20 11.53 -1.20 10.40
CA GLU A 20 12.31 -0.23 11.17
C GLU A 20 13.37 0.53 10.35
N ARG A 21 13.76 0.04 9.16
CA ARG A 21 14.70 0.78 8.31
C ARG A 21 14.14 2.14 7.88
N ILE A 22 12.82 2.36 8.03
CA ILE A 22 12.19 3.65 7.76
C ILE A 22 12.77 4.79 8.60
N TYR A 23 13.22 4.55 9.84
CA TYR A 23 13.80 5.60 10.68
C TYR A 23 15.05 6.22 10.05
N ASN A 24 15.84 5.41 9.36
CA ASN A 24 17.06 5.85 8.66
C ASN A 24 16.78 6.40 7.25
N LEU A 25 15.63 6.03 6.67
CA LEU A 25 15.28 6.35 5.28
C LEU A 25 14.14 7.37 5.17
N LYS A 26 13.67 7.95 6.28
CA LYS A 26 12.51 8.85 6.33
C LYS A 26 12.56 10.00 5.32
N ASN A 27 13.75 10.56 5.08
CA ASN A 27 13.93 11.72 4.20
C ASN A 27 13.76 11.38 2.70
N TYR A 28 13.69 10.10 2.34
CA TYR A 28 13.49 9.65 0.96
C TYR A 28 12.02 9.49 0.60
N PHE A 29 11.11 9.38 1.58
CA PHE A 29 9.70 9.06 1.36
C PHE A 29 8.81 10.28 1.51
N ASP A 30 7.83 10.39 0.62
CA ASP A 30 6.76 11.38 0.68
C ASP A 30 5.54 10.86 1.46
N ALA A 31 5.34 9.54 1.48
CA ALA A 31 4.28 8.89 2.24
C ALA A 31 4.61 7.43 2.58
N LEU A 32 3.89 6.88 3.55
CA LEU A 32 3.96 5.48 3.99
C LEU A 32 2.65 4.76 3.71
N GLU A 33 2.72 3.62 3.03
CA GLU A 33 1.57 2.73 2.91
C GLU A 33 1.43 1.85 4.14
N ILE A 34 0.37 2.10 4.90
CA ILE A 34 0.16 1.49 6.22
C ILE A 34 -0.65 0.20 6.16
N TYR A 35 -1.15 -0.22 5.00
CA TYR A 35 -1.85 -1.51 4.86
C TYR A 35 -0.87 -2.61 4.44
N PRO A 36 -0.79 -3.75 5.17
CA PRO A 36 -1.50 -4.07 6.41
C PRO A 36 -0.98 -3.30 7.62
N PHE A 37 -1.85 -2.85 8.51
CA PHE A 37 -1.43 -2.15 9.72
C PHE A 37 -0.99 -3.13 10.81
N LYS A 38 0.08 -2.80 11.54
CA LYS A 38 0.52 -3.51 12.74
C LYS A 38 1.00 -2.50 13.79
N THR A 39 0.81 -2.82 15.06
CA THR A 39 1.22 -1.97 16.19
C THR A 39 2.68 -2.15 16.61
N SER A 40 3.43 -3.06 15.98
CA SER A 40 4.81 -3.39 16.37
C SER A 40 5.85 -2.33 16.00
N LEU A 41 5.47 -1.32 15.22
CA LEU A 41 6.35 -0.25 14.74
C LEU A 41 5.63 1.09 14.91
N ASP A 42 6.15 1.96 15.76
CA ASP A 42 5.58 3.29 15.97
C ASP A 42 6.07 4.29 14.92
N ILE A 43 5.21 4.55 13.94
CA ILE A 43 5.49 5.43 12.81
C ILE A 43 5.01 6.87 13.03
N PHE A 44 4.22 7.16 14.07
CA PHE A 44 3.67 8.49 14.27
C PHE A 44 4.74 9.57 14.52
N PRO A 45 5.84 9.30 15.26
CA PRO A 45 6.93 10.25 15.44
C PRO A 45 7.65 10.63 14.14
N LEU A 46 7.54 9.82 13.08
CA LEU A 46 8.20 10.10 11.80
C LEU A 46 7.59 11.33 11.09
N LYS A 47 6.33 11.66 11.40
CA LYS A 47 5.57 12.75 10.75
C LYS A 47 5.58 12.67 9.21
N ILE A 48 5.65 11.45 8.68
CA ILE A 48 5.50 11.19 7.25
C ILE A 48 4.00 10.95 6.96
N PRO A 49 3.43 11.54 5.90
CA PRO A 49 2.07 11.26 5.47
C PRO A 49 1.75 9.76 5.34
N LEU A 50 0.52 9.39 5.68
CA LEU A 50 0.07 7.99 5.68
C LEU A 50 -0.96 7.78 4.57
N ILE A 51 -0.81 6.68 3.84
CA ILE A 51 -1.72 6.26 2.77
C ILE A 51 -2.04 4.77 2.88
N ALA A 52 -2.99 4.30 2.09
CA ALA A 52 -3.29 2.87 1.99
C ALA A 52 -3.66 2.46 0.56
N GLY A 53 -3.12 1.33 0.13
CA GLY A 53 -3.50 0.61 -1.07
C GLY A 53 -3.92 -0.82 -0.73
N SER A 54 -4.85 -1.36 -1.51
CA SER A 54 -5.34 -2.73 -1.28
C SER A 54 -4.30 -3.82 -1.62
N ASP A 55 -3.31 -3.50 -2.46
CA ASP A 55 -2.36 -4.47 -3.01
C ASP A 55 -3.11 -5.71 -3.55
N ALA A 56 -4.17 -5.42 -4.32
CA ALA A 56 -5.12 -6.39 -4.83
C ALA A 56 -4.50 -7.22 -5.96
N HIS A 57 -4.54 -8.55 -5.80
CA HIS A 57 -4.13 -9.51 -6.82
C HIS A 57 -5.33 -10.15 -7.52
N THR A 58 -6.53 -9.87 -7.04
CA THR A 58 -7.80 -10.42 -7.53
C THR A 58 -8.89 -9.34 -7.47
N PRO A 59 -9.95 -9.43 -8.31
CA PRO A 59 -11.07 -8.49 -8.24
C PRO A 59 -11.74 -8.43 -6.86
N TRP A 60 -11.69 -9.55 -6.13
CA TRP A 60 -12.29 -9.71 -4.79
C TRP A 60 -11.59 -8.89 -3.72
N THR A 61 -10.33 -8.50 -3.95
CA THR A 61 -9.51 -7.78 -2.97
C THR A 61 -9.40 -6.29 -3.26
N ILE A 62 -9.97 -5.82 -4.36
CA ILE A 62 -10.09 -4.38 -4.68
C ILE A 62 -10.82 -3.66 -3.54
N GLY A 63 -10.26 -2.54 -3.09
CA GLY A 63 -10.87 -1.70 -2.06
C GLY A 63 -10.77 -2.25 -0.63
N PHE A 64 -9.98 -3.30 -0.38
CA PHE A 64 -9.68 -3.76 0.99
C PHE A 64 -9.01 -2.67 1.83
N ALA A 65 -8.22 -1.83 1.17
CA ALA A 65 -7.76 -0.56 1.69
C ALA A 65 -7.68 0.46 0.55
N CYS A 66 -7.87 1.73 0.88
CA CYS A 66 -7.79 2.82 -0.08
C CYS A 66 -7.34 4.12 0.60
N THR A 67 -6.93 5.08 -0.21
CA THR A 67 -6.62 6.44 0.23
C THR A 67 -7.77 7.33 -0.16
N PHE A 68 -8.37 8.02 0.81
CA PHE A 68 -9.43 8.98 0.58
C PHE A 68 -8.84 10.40 0.54
N ILE A 69 -9.23 11.16 -0.48
CA ILE A 69 -8.81 12.55 -0.68
C ILE A 69 -10.08 13.35 -0.95
N HIS A 70 -10.40 14.29 -0.06
CA HIS A 70 -11.65 15.05 -0.11
C HIS A 70 -11.61 16.25 -1.07
N GLU A 71 -10.43 16.87 -1.20
CA GLU A 71 -10.27 18.20 -1.83
C GLU A 71 -9.56 18.16 -3.19
N ALA A 72 -9.19 16.98 -3.70
CA ALA A 72 -8.50 16.92 -4.99
C ALA A 72 -9.47 17.28 -6.11
N LYS A 73 -9.10 18.26 -6.94
CA LYS A 73 -9.72 18.36 -8.27
C LYS A 73 -9.31 17.12 -9.06
N SER A 74 -10.05 16.77 -10.11
CA SER A 74 -9.79 15.57 -10.92
C SER A 74 -8.51 15.68 -11.79
N ASN A 75 -7.40 16.15 -11.23
CA ASN A 75 -6.08 16.22 -11.82
C ASN A 75 -5.07 15.41 -10.97
N ILE A 76 -3.94 15.03 -11.56
CA ILE A 76 -2.94 14.20 -10.87
C ILE A 76 -2.08 15.00 -9.88
N ASP A 77 -1.83 16.27 -10.19
CA ASP A 77 -0.94 17.13 -9.39
C ASP A 77 -1.57 17.46 -8.03
N ASP A 78 -2.88 17.72 -7.97
CA ASP A 78 -3.61 17.96 -6.72
C ASP A 78 -3.66 16.70 -5.86
N ILE A 79 -3.75 15.51 -6.48
CA ILE A 79 -3.69 14.22 -5.76
C ILE A 79 -2.31 14.08 -5.10
N ILE A 80 -1.24 14.33 -5.87
CA ILE A 80 0.14 14.30 -5.37
C ILE A 80 0.32 15.31 -4.23
N GLU A 81 -0.14 16.54 -4.42
CA GLU A 81 -0.06 17.59 -3.41
C GLU A 81 -0.81 17.22 -2.12
N CYS A 82 -2.01 16.65 -2.23
CA CYS A 82 -2.77 16.18 -1.07
C CYS A 82 -2.03 15.10 -0.29
N ILE A 83 -1.38 14.15 -0.98
CA ILE A 83 -0.58 13.11 -0.33
C ILE A 83 0.62 13.72 0.38
N VAL A 84 1.43 14.53 -0.32
CA VAL A 84 2.65 15.14 0.23
C VAL A 84 2.34 16.06 1.42
N LYS A 85 1.22 16.79 1.39
CA LYS A 85 0.79 17.67 2.48
C LYS A 85 0.08 16.93 3.63
N GLY A 86 -0.06 15.61 3.57
CA GLY A 86 -0.72 14.83 4.61
C GLY A 86 -2.24 15.07 4.72
N LYS A 87 -2.87 15.54 3.64
CA LYS A 87 -4.34 15.72 3.54
C LYS A 87 -5.07 14.43 3.16
N ALA A 88 -4.33 13.39 2.80
CA ALA A 88 -4.87 12.08 2.45
C ALA A 88 -5.20 11.27 3.72
N ILE A 89 -6.33 10.56 3.70
CA ILE A 89 -6.78 9.72 4.82
C ILE A 89 -6.68 8.25 4.40
N PRO A 90 -5.85 7.43 5.07
CA PRO A 90 -5.80 6.00 4.80
C PRO A 90 -7.04 5.31 5.39
N ILE A 91 -7.76 4.55 4.57
CA ILE A 91 -8.93 3.76 4.97
C ILE A 91 -8.62 2.28 4.82
N ILE A 92 -8.67 1.53 5.93
CA ILE A 92 -8.54 0.08 5.95
C ILE A 92 -9.93 -0.51 6.19
N ARG A 93 -10.49 -1.19 5.18
CA ARG A 93 -11.86 -1.75 5.23
C ARG A 93 -11.88 -3.21 5.64
N LYS A 94 -10.87 -3.99 5.24
CA LYS A 94 -10.84 -5.44 5.44
C LYS A 94 -9.45 -5.93 5.84
N SER A 95 -9.40 -7.00 6.64
CA SER A 95 -8.15 -7.54 7.15
C SER A 95 -7.28 -8.13 6.03
N TYR A 96 -5.97 -8.03 6.21
CA TYR A 96 -4.99 -8.61 5.29
C TYR A 96 -5.00 -10.15 5.29
N TYR A 97 -5.41 -10.77 6.40
CA TYR A 97 -5.59 -12.22 6.47
C TYR A 97 -6.70 -12.68 5.52
N LEU A 98 -7.83 -11.96 5.49
CA LEU A 98 -8.91 -12.26 4.54
C LEU A 98 -8.43 -12.12 3.10
N ARG A 99 -7.59 -11.11 2.81
CA ARG A 99 -6.99 -10.92 1.49
C ARG A 99 -6.21 -12.16 1.05
N LYS A 100 -5.33 -12.67 1.92
CA LYS A 100 -4.53 -13.87 1.63
C LYS A 100 -5.39 -15.11 1.34
N ILE A 101 -6.50 -15.27 2.07
CA ILE A 101 -7.41 -16.40 1.85
C ILE A 101 -8.05 -16.29 0.46
N LEU A 102 -8.54 -15.11 0.09
CA LEU A 102 -9.20 -14.89 -1.21
C LEU A 102 -8.24 -14.96 -2.40
N ASP A 103 -6.98 -14.58 -2.21
CA ASP A 103 -5.94 -14.67 -3.25
C ASP A 103 -5.37 -16.10 -3.40
N SER A 104 -5.48 -16.95 -2.37
CA SER A 104 -4.91 -18.31 -2.35
C SER A 104 -5.35 -19.21 -3.51
N PRO A 105 -6.65 -19.29 -3.89
CA PRO A 105 -7.08 -20.09 -5.03
C PRO A 105 -6.46 -19.65 -6.37
N HIS A 106 -6.11 -18.38 -6.53
CA HIS A 106 -5.44 -17.90 -7.76
C HIS A 106 -3.94 -18.23 -7.75
N LEU A 107 -3.29 -18.20 -6.59
CA LEU A 107 -1.93 -18.72 -6.44
C LEU A 107 -1.89 -20.20 -6.79
N LEU A 108 -2.83 -21.01 -6.27
CA LEU A 108 -2.95 -22.44 -6.58
C LEU A 108 -3.18 -22.71 -8.07
N LYS A 109 -4.04 -21.94 -8.75
CA LYS A 109 -4.22 -22.06 -10.21
C LYS A 109 -2.93 -21.76 -10.97
N PHE A 110 -2.13 -20.79 -10.52
CA PHE A 110 -0.84 -20.47 -11.12
C PHE A 110 0.16 -21.63 -10.98
N PHE A 111 0.18 -22.31 -9.83
CA PHE A 111 1.02 -23.49 -9.61
C PHE A 111 0.56 -24.71 -10.42
N VAL A 112 -0.74 -25.00 -10.48
CA VAL A 112 -1.29 -26.13 -11.25
C VAL A 112 -1.04 -25.95 -12.76
N LYS A 113 -1.21 -24.72 -13.28
CA LYS A 113 -0.96 -24.42 -14.70
C LYS A 113 0.52 -24.54 -15.10
N ARG A 114 1.44 -24.51 -14.13
CA ARG A 114 2.89 -24.69 -14.35
C ARG A 114 3.30 -26.17 -14.40
N ILE A 115 2.46 -27.08 -13.89
CA ILE A 115 2.71 -28.54 -13.85
C ILE A 115 2.01 -29.26 -15.02
N SER A 116 0.96 -28.65 -15.61
CA SER A 116 0.36 -29.19 -16.83
C SER A 116 1.33 -29.06 -18.01
N PRO A 117 1.70 -30.16 -18.69
CA PRO A 117 2.37 -30.07 -19.98
C PRO A 117 1.47 -29.25 -20.91
N ARG A 118 2.05 -28.31 -21.64
CA ARG A 118 1.37 -27.76 -22.83
C ARG A 118 1.37 -28.88 -23.85
N PHE A 119 0.25 -29.58 -23.98
CA PHE A 119 -0.04 -30.42 -25.14
C PHE A 119 -0.42 -29.53 -26.32
#